data_AF-A0A938MJK0-F1
#
_entry.id   AF-A0A938MJK0-F1
#
_cell.length_a   1.000
_cell.length_b   1.000
_cell.length_c   1.000
_cell.angle_alpha   90.00
_cell.angle_beta   90.00
_cell.angle_gamma   90.00
#
_symmetry.space_group_name_H-M   'P 1'
#
loop_
_entity.id
_entity.type
_entity.pdbx_description
1 polymer ?
#
loop_
_entity_poly.entity_id
_entity_poly.type
_entity_poly.pdbx_seq_one_letter_code
_entity_poly.pdbx_strand_id
1 'polypeptide(L)'
;MWIDDVAVYEGTSDELPPPRVAAIDPDKLLAAEPLGNERCVGLKLRRSGTPDEDYILFRREADINCGGVSTDASVCALAATPDGQVSRFFVHRATQLRWRETPLFRCAKPVSASFQLSAQRVTGVVESPEPTTVEVFSVAKPLRVLLNSKPAAFSLDPVVRLCRIALEKGRHTFEAELSR
;
A
#
# COMPACT_ATOMS: atom_id res chain seq x y z
N MET A 1 7.84 10.26 -4.56
CA MET A 1 6.62 9.54 -4.12
C MET A 1 6.80 9.30 -2.64
N TRP A 2 5.90 9.78 -1.79
CA TRP A 2 6.06 9.75 -0.34
C TRP A 2 5.14 8.66 0.24
N ILE A 3 5.72 7.52 0.59
CA ILE A 3 5.41 6.90 1.88
C ILE A 3 6.18 7.77 2.85
N ASP A 4 5.62 8.18 3.98
CA ASP A 4 6.31 9.12 4.90
C ASP A 4 7.72 8.67 5.33
N ASP A 5 8.16 7.45 5.02
CA ASP A 5 9.51 6.96 5.34
C ASP A 5 10.16 6.02 4.28
N VAL A 6 9.60 5.80 3.08
CA VAL A 6 10.22 4.89 2.08
C VAL A 6 10.03 5.40 0.65
N ALA A 7 11.14 5.70 -0.03
CA ALA A 7 11.17 5.92 -1.47
C ALA A 7 11.67 4.64 -2.15
N VAL A 8 10.82 4.02 -2.98
CA VAL A 8 11.26 2.98 -3.93
C VAL A 8 11.54 3.67 -5.26
N TYR A 9 12.78 3.54 -5.75
CA TYR A 9 13.23 4.14 -7.00
C TYR A 9 13.37 3.08 -8.09
N GLU A 10 12.70 3.27 -9.22
CA GLU A 10 13.15 2.76 -10.52
C GLU A 10 13.75 3.96 -11.26
N GLY A 11 15.02 3.88 -11.64
CA GLY A 11 15.76 5.01 -12.17
C GLY A 11 16.43 4.77 -13.50
N THR A 12 16.36 5.78 -14.36
CA THR A 12 17.53 6.38 -15.06
C THR A 12 17.18 7.80 -15.49
N SER A 13 17.94 8.82 -15.03
CA SER A 13 18.27 10.10 -15.71
C SER A 13 18.58 11.24 -14.70
N ASP A 14 19.60 12.03 -15.04
CA ASP A 14 20.54 12.80 -14.21
C ASP A 14 20.08 14.18 -13.67
N GLU A 15 18.79 14.47 -13.54
CA GLU A 15 18.32 15.80 -13.07
C GLU A 15 17.19 15.75 -12.05
N LEU A 16 17.27 14.84 -11.08
CA LEU A 16 16.40 14.91 -9.90
C LEU A 16 17.15 15.52 -8.71
N PRO A 17 16.55 16.48 -7.98
CA PRO A 17 17.12 16.94 -6.72
C PRO A 17 17.37 15.72 -5.82
N PRO A 18 18.45 15.71 -5.01
CA PRO A 18 18.78 14.56 -4.18
C PRO A 18 17.55 14.16 -3.39
N PRO A 19 17.21 12.86 -3.33
CA PRO A 19 16.03 12.43 -2.60
C PRO A 19 16.12 12.99 -1.19
N ARG A 20 15.12 13.78 -0.80
CA ARG A 20 14.90 14.07 0.62
C ARG A 20 14.46 12.76 1.24
N VAL A 21 15.43 11.94 1.64
CA VAL A 21 15.19 10.87 2.59
C VAL A 21 14.66 11.60 3.83
N ALA A 22 13.37 11.45 4.11
CA ALA A 22 12.90 11.68 5.46
C ALA A 22 13.69 10.70 6.31
N ALA A 23 14.75 11.20 6.96
CA ALA A 23 15.52 10.37 7.86
C ALA A 23 14.53 9.85 8.89
N ILE A 24 14.44 8.52 9.05
CA ILE A 24 13.85 7.98 10.27
C ILE A 24 14.64 8.63 11.39
N ASP A 25 13.97 9.46 12.16
CA ASP A 25 14.53 10.04 13.37
C ASP A 25 14.96 8.85 14.24
N PRO A 26 16.28 8.58 14.39
CA PRO A 26 16.75 7.37 15.05
C PRO A 26 16.30 7.35 16.51
N ASP A 27 16.08 8.53 17.11
CA ASP A 27 15.59 8.67 18.48
C ASP A 27 14.11 8.25 18.62
N LYS A 28 13.41 8.08 17.49
CA LYS A 28 12.04 7.55 17.45
C LYS A 28 11.98 6.07 17.11
N LEU A 29 13.07 5.42 16.73
CA LEU A 29 13.07 3.98 16.47
C LEU A 29 13.18 3.21 17.80
N LEU A 30 12.11 2.51 18.17
CA LEU A 30 12.06 1.72 19.41
C LEU A 30 12.59 0.30 19.21
N ALA A 31 12.30 -0.31 18.06
CA ALA A 31 12.76 -1.65 17.71
C ALA A 31 12.82 -1.82 16.20
N ALA A 32 13.79 -2.63 15.76
CA ALA A 32 13.87 -3.13 14.40
C ALA A 32 14.10 -4.64 14.46
N GLU A 33 13.14 -5.41 13.96
CA GLU A 33 13.17 -6.86 13.94
C GLU A 33 13.39 -7.32 12.49
N PRO A 34 14.43 -8.11 12.19
CA PRO A 34 14.60 -8.68 10.87
C PRO A 34 13.44 -9.63 10.55
N LEU A 35 12.83 -9.42 9.40
CA LEU A 35 11.88 -10.34 8.81
C LEU A 35 12.53 -10.99 7.61
N GLY A 36 12.36 -12.30 7.50
CA GLY A 36 12.83 -12.97 6.31
C GLY A 36 12.69 -14.46 6.40
N ASN A 37 12.73 -15.05 5.22
CA ASN A 37 12.89 -16.47 5.00
C ASN A 37 13.68 -16.62 3.69
N GLU A 38 13.69 -17.82 3.12
CA GLU A 38 14.39 -18.07 1.86
C GLU A 38 13.86 -17.21 0.69
N ARG A 39 12.61 -16.73 0.77
CA ARG A 39 11.87 -16.11 -0.33
C ARG A 39 11.77 -14.58 -0.23
N CYS A 40 11.79 -14.03 0.97
CA CYS A 40 11.69 -12.59 1.23
C CYS A 40 12.72 -12.14 2.29
N VAL A 41 13.10 -10.87 2.23
CA VAL A 41 13.87 -10.19 3.28
C VAL A 41 13.21 -8.87 3.60
N GLY A 42 13.31 -8.42 4.84
CA GLY A 42 12.76 -7.14 5.23
C GLY A 42 12.91 -6.85 6.72
N LEU A 43 12.19 -5.84 7.15
CA LEU A 43 12.23 -5.33 8.52
C LEU A 43 10.82 -5.06 9.01
N LYS A 44 10.61 -5.36 10.29
CA LYS A 44 9.51 -4.83 11.08
C LYS A 44 10.08 -3.76 12.00
N LEU A 45 9.52 -2.56 11.92
CA LEU A 45 9.97 -1.38 12.67
C LEU A 45 8.87 -0.96 13.64
N ARG A 46 9.24 -0.67 14.88
CA ARG A 46 8.36 -0.03 15.87
C ARG A 46 8.90 1.36 16.17
N ARG A 47 8.04 2.37 16.13
CA ARG A 47 8.41 3.77 16.34
C ARG A 47 7.67 4.38 17.53
N SER A 48 8.30 5.35 18.18
CA SER A 48 7.66 6.14 19.22
C SER A 48 6.67 7.14 18.59
N GLY A 49 5.58 7.43 19.30
CA GLY A 49 4.57 8.38 18.83
C GLY A 49 3.58 7.84 17.79
N THR A 50 3.66 6.57 17.42
CA THR A 50 2.65 5.88 16.60
C THR A 50 2.34 4.50 17.21
N PRO A 51 1.07 4.04 17.18
CA PRO A 51 0.76 2.66 17.53
C PRO A 51 1.18 1.69 16.41
N ASP A 52 1.43 2.16 15.20
CA ASP A 52 1.69 1.32 14.04
C ASP A 52 3.07 0.65 14.10
N GLU A 53 3.11 -0.60 13.63
CA GLU A 53 4.31 -1.32 13.26
C GLU A 53 4.47 -1.23 11.73
N ASP A 54 5.62 -0.74 11.26
CA ASP A 54 5.92 -0.60 9.85
C ASP A 54 6.65 -1.85 9.34
N TYR A 55 6.20 -2.39 8.22
CA TYR A 55 6.75 -3.54 7.54
C TYR A 55 7.33 -3.07 6.21
N ILE A 56 8.59 -3.40 5.93
CA ILE A 56 9.23 -3.14 4.63
C ILE A 56 9.83 -4.45 4.16
N LEU A 57 9.37 -4.95 3.02
CA LEU A 57 9.67 -6.30 2.54
C LEU A 57 10.10 -6.25 1.07
N PHE A 58 11.13 -7.01 0.75
CA PHE A 58 11.71 -7.19 -0.57
C PHE A 58 11.63 -8.66 -0.98
N ARG A 59 11.19 -8.88 -2.21
CA ARG A 59 11.15 -10.21 -2.82
C ARG A 59 12.56 -10.66 -3.21
N ARG A 60 12.91 -11.91 -2.94
CA ARG A 60 14.13 -12.54 -3.46
C ARG A 60 13.82 -13.44 -4.66
N GLU A 61 13.07 -14.50 -4.45
CA GLU A 61 12.88 -15.55 -5.45
C GLU A 61 11.41 -15.86 -5.76
N ALA A 62 10.53 -15.72 -4.77
CA ALA A 62 9.10 -16.02 -4.88
C ALA A 62 8.28 -15.00 -4.09
N ASP A 63 6.95 -15.03 -4.23
CA ASP A 63 6.02 -14.13 -3.53
C ASP A 63 6.38 -13.91 -2.06
N ILE A 64 6.24 -12.66 -1.62
CA ILE A 64 6.47 -12.27 -0.24
C ILE A 64 5.39 -12.93 0.61
N ASN A 65 5.80 -13.76 1.56
CA ASN A 65 4.94 -14.35 2.59
C ASN A 65 5.70 -14.39 3.92
N CYS A 66 5.68 -13.27 4.64
CA CYS A 66 6.41 -13.09 5.89
C CYS A 66 5.84 -11.97 6.74
N GLY A 67 5.92 -12.12 8.07
CA GLY A 67 5.44 -11.11 9.03
C GLY A 67 3.94 -10.82 8.95
N GLY A 68 3.13 -11.74 8.40
CA GLY A 68 1.71 -11.53 8.13
C GLY A 68 1.41 -10.86 6.80
N VAL A 69 2.41 -10.43 6.02
CA VAL A 69 2.22 -9.88 4.68
C VAL A 69 2.28 -11.00 3.65
N SER A 70 1.30 -11.05 2.74
CA SER A 70 1.31 -11.91 1.55
C SER A 70 1.09 -11.09 0.28
N THR A 71 2.03 -11.10 -0.66
CA THR A 71 1.94 -10.34 -1.92
C THR A 71 2.87 -10.88 -2.99
N ASP A 72 2.50 -10.70 -4.26
CA ASP A 72 3.34 -10.96 -5.42
C ASP A 72 4.25 -9.77 -5.81
N ALA A 73 4.18 -8.67 -5.06
CA ALA A 73 5.01 -7.49 -5.27
C ALA A 73 6.51 -7.80 -5.19
N SER A 74 7.33 -7.06 -5.95
CA SER A 74 8.79 -7.11 -5.74
C SER A 74 9.22 -6.36 -4.47
N VAL A 75 8.46 -5.32 -4.11
CA VAL A 75 8.65 -4.52 -2.89
C VAL A 75 7.29 -4.19 -2.32
N CYS A 76 7.16 -4.31 -1.00
CA CYS A 76 5.96 -3.97 -0.26
C CYS A 76 6.33 -3.17 1.00
N ALA A 77 5.53 -2.16 1.32
CA ALA A 77 5.55 -1.52 2.62
C ALA A 77 4.14 -1.48 3.20
N LEU A 78 3.99 -1.64 4.51
CA LEU A 78 2.69 -1.67 5.17
C LEU A 78 2.84 -1.18 6.60
N ALA A 79 1.91 -0.33 7.05
CA ALA A 79 1.83 0.07 8.45
C ALA A 79 0.53 -0.49 9.04
N ALA A 80 0.65 -1.20 10.15
CA ALA A 80 -0.49 -1.78 10.84
C ALA A 80 -0.35 -1.66 12.34
N THR A 81 -1.46 -1.41 13.01
CA THR A 81 -1.55 -1.49 14.46
C THR A 81 -1.36 -2.94 14.93
N PRO A 82 -0.99 -3.19 16.20
CA PRO A 82 -0.81 -4.53 16.75
C PRO A 82 -2.08 -5.41 16.68
N ASP A 83 -3.25 -4.79 16.83
CA ASP A 83 -4.56 -5.44 16.67
C ASP A 83 -4.89 -5.79 15.20
N GLY A 84 -4.07 -5.31 14.26
CA GLY A 84 -4.08 -5.74 12.86
C GLY A 84 -4.83 -4.80 11.92
N GLN A 85 -5.18 -3.59 12.37
CA GLN A 85 -5.74 -2.57 11.51
C GLN A 85 -4.63 -1.94 10.66
N VAL A 86 -4.80 -1.98 9.34
CA VAL A 86 -3.84 -1.38 8.41
C VAL A 86 -4.19 0.08 8.18
N SER A 87 -3.23 0.98 8.36
CA SER A 87 -3.38 2.43 8.19
C SER A 87 -2.85 2.91 6.82
N ARG A 88 -1.85 2.23 6.26
CA ARG A 88 -1.32 2.51 4.93
C ARG A 88 -0.56 1.31 4.36
N PHE A 89 -0.46 1.26 3.04
CA PHE A 89 0.40 0.30 2.36
C PHE A 89 0.90 0.84 1.02
N PHE A 90 1.96 0.21 0.53
CA PHE A 90 2.50 0.37 -0.80
C PHE A 90 2.86 -1.00 -1.38
N VAL A 91 2.59 -1.18 -2.67
CA VAL A 91 3.03 -2.33 -3.44
C VAL A 91 3.62 -1.87 -4.76
N HIS A 92 4.72 -2.50 -5.17
CA HIS A 92 5.34 -2.29 -6.46
C HIS A 92 4.99 -3.43 -7.43
N ARG A 93 4.34 -3.09 -8.55
CA ARG A 93 3.97 -4.01 -9.63
C ARG A 93 3.35 -5.31 -9.13
N ALA A 94 2.27 -5.19 -8.37
CA ALA A 94 1.59 -6.31 -7.72
C ALA A 94 0.18 -6.51 -8.29
N THR A 95 -0.31 -7.73 -8.23
CA THR A 95 -1.72 -8.07 -8.46
C THR A 95 -2.48 -8.25 -7.16
N GLN A 96 -1.80 -8.46 -6.02
CA GLN A 96 -2.46 -8.66 -4.74
C GLN A 96 -1.62 -8.22 -3.54
N LEU A 97 -2.33 -7.82 -2.47
CA LEU A 97 -1.77 -7.68 -1.12
C LEU A 97 -2.77 -8.22 -0.11
N ARG A 98 -2.30 -9.03 0.83
CA ARG A 98 -3.04 -9.43 2.02
C ARG A 98 -2.25 -9.12 3.26
N TRP A 99 -2.97 -8.73 4.30
CA TRP A 99 -2.48 -8.65 5.65
C TRP A 99 -3.19 -9.71 6.49
N ARG A 100 -2.43 -10.70 6.95
CA ARG A 100 -2.94 -11.97 7.47
C ARG A 100 -3.92 -12.54 6.43
N GLU A 101 -5.14 -12.85 6.84
CA GLU A 101 -6.18 -13.35 5.94
C GLU A 101 -6.98 -12.23 5.23
N THR A 102 -6.75 -10.97 5.58
CA THR A 102 -7.53 -9.84 5.05
C THR A 102 -6.94 -9.36 3.73
N PRO A 103 -7.70 -9.40 2.62
CA PRO A 103 -7.26 -8.79 1.38
C PRO A 103 -7.29 -7.26 1.50
N LEU A 104 -6.17 -6.61 1.18
CA LEU A 104 -6.03 -5.16 1.18
C LEU A 104 -6.13 -4.58 -0.23
N PHE A 105 -5.64 -5.33 -1.21
CA PHE A 105 -5.52 -4.89 -2.58
C PHE A 105 -5.62 -6.09 -3.52
N ARG A 106 -6.34 -5.93 -4.63
CA ARG A 106 -6.32 -6.84 -5.79
C ARG A 106 -6.37 -6.05 -7.08
N CYS A 107 -5.76 -6.61 -8.12
CA CYS A 107 -5.83 -6.07 -9.47
C CYS A 107 -5.71 -7.21 -10.48
N ALA A 108 -6.39 -7.09 -11.62
CA ALA A 108 -6.27 -8.08 -12.68
C ALA A 108 -4.88 -8.08 -13.35
N LYS A 109 -4.17 -6.96 -13.25
CA LYS A 109 -2.85 -6.73 -13.86
C LYS A 109 -1.88 -6.16 -12.84
N PRO A 110 -0.56 -6.42 -12.95
CA PRO A 110 0.42 -5.85 -12.03
C PRO A 110 0.42 -4.32 -12.10
N VAL A 111 0.21 -3.67 -10.96
CA VAL A 111 0.24 -2.20 -10.84
C VAL A 111 1.05 -1.78 -9.63
N SER A 112 1.51 -0.53 -9.63
CA SER A 112 2.12 0.08 -8.45
C SER A 112 1.07 0.93 -7.75
N ALA A 113 0.91 0.74 -6.44
CA ALA A 113 -0.14 1.41 -5.68
C ALA A 113 0.34 1.80 -4.30
N SER A 114 -0.11 2.96 -3.82
CA SER A 114 0.05 3.44 -2.46
C SER A 114 -1.30 3.91 -1.94
N PHE A 115 -1.70 3.47 -0.75
CA PHE A 115 -2.96 3.84 -0.13
C PHE A 115 -2.80 4.16 1.34
N GLN A 116 -3.59 5.13 1.81
CA GLN A 116 -3.82 5.43 3.21
C GLN A 116 -5.30 5.14 3.52
N LEU A 117 -5.51 4.40 4.60
CA LEU A 117 -6.78 3.85 5.03
C LEU A 117 -7.16 4.51 6.37
N SER A 118 -8.34 5.11 6.43
CA SER A 118 -8.91 5.66 7.66
C SER A 118 -10.39 5.33 7.74
N ALA A 119 -11.00 5.55 8.91
CA ALA A 119 -12.43 5.35 9.10
C ALA A 119 -13.29 6.30 8.23
N GLN A 120 -12.76 7.47 7.86
CA GLN A 120 -13.50 8.50 7.13
C GLN A 120 -13.19 8.50 5.63
N ARG A 121 -11.97 8.09 5.27
CA ARG A 121 -11.49 8.22 3.90
C ARG A 121 -10.46 7.16 3.55
N VAL A 122 -10.48 6.72 2.31
CA VAL A 122 -9.36 6.01 1.67
C VAL A 122 -8.78 6.94 0.61
N THR A 123 -7.48 7.19 0.65
CA THR A 123 -6.78 7.96 -0.37
C THR A 123 -5.64 7.14 -0.94
N GLY A 124 -5.28 7.39 -2.18
CA GLY A 124 -4.16 6.68 -2.77
C GLY A 124 -3.73 7.20 -4.12
N VAL A 125 -2.69 6.57 -4.63
CA VAL A 125 -2.18 6.73 -5.97
C VAL A 125 -1.99 5.35 -6.56
N VAL A 126 -2.48 5.16 -7.78
CA VAL A 126 -2.29 3.93 -8.55
C VAL A 126 -1.67 4.28 -9.88
N GLU A 127 -0.66 3.53 -10.27
CA GLU A 127 -0.03 3.61 -11.59
C GLU A 127 -0.18 2.28 -12.31
N SER A 128 -0.92 2.33 -13.43
CA SER A 128 -1.21 1.16 -14.25
C SER A 128 -0.59 1.28 -15.64
N PRO A 129 0.14 0.27 -16.14
CA PRO A 129 0.73 0.29 -17.48
C PRO A 129 -0.31 0.08 -18.59
N GLU A 130 -1.48 -0.43 -18.25
CA GLU A 130 -2.60 -0.73 -19.15
C GLU A 130 -3.95 -0.55 -18.44
N PRO A 131 -5.08 -0.44 -19.17
CA PRO A 131 -6.40 -0.40 -18.53
C PRO A 131 -6.65 -1.66 -17.70
N THR A 132 -7.17 -1.49 -16.49
CA THR A 132 -7.36 -2.60 -15.54
C THR A 132 -8.46 -2.29 -14.54
N THR A 133 -8.78 -3.26 -13.70
CA THR A 133 -9.67 -3.10 -12.55
C THR A 133 -8.86 -3.25 -11.26
N VAL A 134 -8.98 -2.26 -10.38
CA VAL A 134 -8.37 -2.27 -9.06
C VAL A 134 -9.44 -2.42 -7.99
N GLU A 135 -9.12 -3.22 -7.00
CA GLU A 135 -9.90 -3.48 -5.81
C GLU A 135 -9.08 -3.08 -4.59
N VAL A 136 -9.60 -2.15 -3.79
CA VAL A 136 -8.92 -1.67 -2.57
C VAL A 136 -9.81 -1.85 -1.36
N PHE A 137 -9.23 -2.30 -0.26
CA PHE A 137 -9.93 -2.46 1.01
C PHE A 137 -10.50 -1.14 1.52
N SER A 138 -11.74 -1.20 1.97
CA SER A 138 -12.46 -0.06 2.50
C SER A 138 -13.00 -0.39 3.89
N VAL A 139 -12.66 0.42 4.88
CA VAL A 139 -13.04 0.18 6.28
C VAL A 139 -14.56 0.24 6.46
N ALA A 140 -15.24 1.08 5.67
CA ALA A 140 -16.69 1.21 5.61
C ALA A 140 -17.17 1.36 4.15
N LYS A 141 -18.48 1.43 3.93
CA LYS A 141 -19.04 1.59 2.59
C LYS A 141 -18.68 2.98 2.01
N PRO A 142 -18.08 3.08 0.81
CA PRO A 142 -17.87 4.36 0.17
C PRO A 142 -19.21 5.04 -0.16
N LEU A 143 -19.33 6.33 0.18
CA LEU A 143 -20.41 7.22 -0.24
C LEU A 143 -20.17 7.75 -1.65
N ARG A 144 -18.90 8.08 -1.94
CA ARG A 144 -18.44 8.52 -3.26
C ARG A 144 -16.99 8.10 -3.46
N VAL A 145 -16.63 7.91 -4.73
CA VAL A 145 -15.25 7.69 -5.17
C VAL A 145 -14.90 8.74 -6.21
N LEU A 146 -13.72 9.33 -6.05
CA LEU A 146 -13.11 10.24 -7.01
C LEU A 146 -11.84 9.61 -7.58
N LEU A 147 -11.71 9.66 -8.90
CA LEU A 147 -10.46 9.40 -9.62
C LEU A 147 -10.00 10.70 -10.27
N ASN A 148 -8.75 11.12 -10.01
CA ASN A 148 -8.23 12.38 -10.55
C ASN A 148 -9.18 13.56 -10.28
N SER A 149 -9.73 13.60 -9.05
CA SER A 149 -10.71 14.58 -8.57
C SER A 149 -12.06 14.60 -9.32
N LYS A 150 -12.37 13.55 -10.11
CA LYS A 150 -13.64 13.41 -10.83
C LYS A 150 -14.43 12.21 -10.30
N PRO A 151 -15.77 12.30 -10.19
CA PRO A 151 -16.58 11.16 -9.78
C PRO A 151 -16.34 9.93 -10.65
N ALA A 152 -16.15 8.78 -10.01
CA ALA A 152 -15.95 7.50 -10.67
C ALA A 152 -17.02 6.48 -10.24
N ALA A 153 -17.44 5.65 -11.19
CA ALA A 153 -18.27 4.51 -10.87
C ALA A 153 -17.47 3.48 -10.05
N PHE A 154 -18.10 2.89 -9.04
CA PHE A 154 -17.49 1.88 -8.20
C PHE A 154 -18.53 0.82 -7.80
N SER A 155 -18.02 -0.33 -7.38
CA SER A 155 -18.80 -1.36 -6.69
C SER A 155 -18.08 -1.79 -5.42
N LEU A 156 -18.80 -2.35 -4.46
CA LEU A 156 -18.23 -2.83 -3.20
C LEU A 156 -18.63 -4.29 -3.01
N ASP A 157 -17.66 -5.16 -2.78
CA ASP A 157 -17.92 -6.49 -2.25
C ASP A 157 -18.27 -6.36 -0.75
N PRO A 158 -19.49 -6.68 -0.31
CA PRO A 158 -19.91 -6.47 1.07
C PRO A 158 -19.27 -7.45 2.06
N VAL A 159 -18.72 -8.56 1.59
CA VAL A 159 -18.13 -9.62 2.44
C VAL A 159 -16.67 -9.28 2.71
N VAL A 160 -15.89 -9.06 1.66
CA VAL A 160 -14.44 -8.79 1.80
C VAL A 160 -14.09 -7.30 1.85
N ARG A 161 -15.09 -6.43 1.73
CA ARG A 161 -14.97 -4.95 1.77
C ARG A 161 -13.97 -4.37 0.77
N LEU A 162 -13.90 -4.97 -0.42
CA LEU A 162 -13.08 -4.46 -1.51
C LEU A 162 -13.90 -3.54 -2.42
N CYS A 163 -13.49 -2.28 -2.51
CA CYS A 163 -14.03 -1.29 -3.43
C CYS A 163 -13.36 -1.46 -4.80
N ARG A 164 -14.16 -1.84 -5.80
CA ARG A 164 -13.73 -2.13 -7.16
C ARG A 164 -14.00 -0.96 -8.09
N ILE A 165 -12.96 -0.51 -8.80
CA ILE A 165 -13.00 0.60 -9.77
C ILE A 165 -12.19 0.26 -11.03
N ALA A 166 -12.68 0.69 -12.18
CA ALA A 166 -11.96 0.62 -13.44
C ALA A 166 -10.97 1.79 -13.56
N LEU A 167 -9.76 1.49 -14.01
CA LEU A 167 -8.71 2.46 -14.27
C LEU A 167 -8.29 2.39 -15.74
N GLU A 168 -8.01 3.56 -16.31
CA GLU A 168 -7.32 3.66 -17.59
C GLU A 168 -5.82 3.41 -17.40
N LYS A 169 -5.08 3.39 -18.51
CA LYS A 169 -3.62 3.43 -18.46
C LYS A 169 -3.15 4.77 -17.87
N GLY A 170 -2.17 4.69 -16.97
CA GLY A 170 -1.45 5.83 -16.43
C GLY A 170 -1.54 5.94 -14.91
N ARG A 171 -1.27 7.14 -14.42
CA ARG A 171 -1.27 7.45 -12.99
C ARG A 171 -2.57 8.11 -12.59
N HIS A 172 -3.19 7.58 -11.54
CA HIS A 172 -4.47 8.02 -11.01
C HIS A 172 -4.37 8.35 -9.52
N THR A 173 -4.90 9.49 -9.10
CA THR A 173 -5.22 9.72 -7.68
C THR A 173 -6.57 9.10 -7.38
N PHE A 174 -6.67 8.45 -6.22
CA PHE A 174 -7.86 7.80 -5.72
C PHE A 174 -8.28 8.48 -4.43
N GLU A 175 -9.58 8.74 -4.29
CA GLU A 175 -10.17 9.19 -3.04
C GLU A 175 -11.56 8.58 -2.86
N ALA A 176 -11.81 7.91 -1.74
CA ALA A 176 -13.12 7.42 -1.36
C ALA A 176 -13.53 8.05 -0.03
N GLU A 177 -14.69 8.70 0.02
CA GLU A 177 -15.30 9.16 1.26
C GLU A 177 -16.20 8.06 1.81
N LEU A 178 -16.09 7.78 3.09
CA LEU A 178 -16.75 6.63 3.72
C LEU A 178 -17.95 7.06 4.58
N SER A 179 -18.95 6.18 4.67
CA SER A 179 -20.03 6.35 5.64
C SER A 179 -19.47 6.21 7.06
N ARG A 180 -19.91 7.09 7.97
CA ARG A 180 -19.64 6.96 9.41
C ARG A 180 -20.32 5.73 9.99
#